data_AF-A0A9Q4ZZU0-F1
#
_entry.id   AF-A0A9Q4ZZU0-F1
#
_cell.length_a   1.000
_cell.length_b   1.000
_cell.length_c   1.000
_cell.angle_alpha   90.00
_cell.angle_beta   90.00
_cell.angle_gamma   90.00
#
_symmetry.space_group_name_H-M   'P 1'
#
loop_
_entity.id
_entity.type
_entity.pdbx_description
1 polymer ?
#
loop_
_entity_poly.entity_id
_entity_poly.type
_entity_poly.pdbx_seq_one_letter_code
_entity_poly.pdbx_strand_id
1 'polypeptide(L)'
;MNHPRIVRTVCFITVSYLIVLSAWLGWLVEHTPEGTIPYQIGGLLAAYGSTLGLGMMWADRPTRSERKLARHGIEGWATIRRAQPLRRTVDNGQLTELDLALTVPGSESYNGTVVYEVAREFRDRFLPGETISIRVDPRNRDRILIYP
;
A
#
# COMPACT_ATOMS: atom_id res chain seq x y z
N MET A 1 -3.94 -0.98 2.92
CA MET A 1 -2.90 -1.12 1.85
C MET A 1 -3.08 -0.05 0.75
N ASN A 2 -2.01 0.39 0.05
CA ASN A 2 -2.10 1.33 -1.10
C ASN A 2 -2.69 0.64 -2.36
N HIS A 3 -3.96 0.19 -2.30
CA HIS A 3 -4.70 -0.48 -3.38
C HIS A 3 -4.58 0.14 -4.77
N PRO A 4 -4.64 1.48 -4.97
CA PRO A 4 -4.51 2.05 -6.31
C PRO A 4 -3.14 1.78 -6.95
N ARG A 5 -2.09 1.55 -6.15
CA ARG A 5 -0.75 1.24 -6.67
C ARG A 5 -0.64 -0.19 -7.16
N ILE A 6 -1.18 -1.14 -6.39
CA ILE A 6 -1.20 -2.56 -6.78
C ILE A 6 -1.97 -2.72 -8.09
N VAL A 7 -3.17 -2.12 -8.17
CA VAL A 7 -4.01 -2.17 -9.39
C VAL A 7 -3.29 -1.55 -10.59
N ARG A 8 -2.63 -0.39 -10.41
CA ARG A 8 -1.88 0.26 -11.49
C ARG A 8 -0.70 -0.58 -11.96
N THR A 9 0.04 -1.19 -11.05
CA THR A 9 1.17 -2.08 -11.38
C THR A 9 0.69 -3.31 -12.14
N VAL A 10 -0.35 -3.98 -11.65
CA VAL A 10 -0.92 -5.16 -12.33
C VAL A 10 -1.43 -4.78 -13.72
N CYS A 11 -2.20 -3.69 -13.84
CA CYS A 11 -2.72 -3.23 -15.13
C CYS A 11 -1.59 -2.93 -16.13
N PHE A 12 -0.51 -2.26 -15.69
CA PHE A 12 0.64 -1.97 -16.54
C PHE A 12 1.36 -3.24 -17.01
N ILE A 13 1.57 -4.21 -16.11
CA ILE A 13 2.21 -5.50 -16.44
C ILE A 13 1.34 -6.28 -17.42
N THR A 14 0.03 -6.35 -17.18
CA THR A 14 -0.91 -7.07 -18.05
C THR A 14 -0.99 -6.43 -19.44
N VAL A 15 -1.09 -5.10 -19.54
CA VAL A 15 -1.08 -4.41 -20.85
C VAL A 15 0.23 -4.65 -21.59
N SER A 16 1.38 -4.55 -20.89
CA SER A 16 2.69 -4.82 -21.49
C SER A 16 2.79 -6.25 -22.01
N TYR A 17 2.29 -7.22 -21.24
CA TYR A 17 2.24 -8.62 -21.66
C TYR A 17 1.37 -8.81 -22.90
N LEU A 18 0.19 -8.18 -22.96
CA LEU A 18 -0.70 -8.27 -24.12
C LEU A 18 -0.07 -7.68 -25.39
N ILE A 19 0.73 -6.61 -25.27
CA ILE A 19 1.48 -6.04 -26.40
C ILE A 19 2.51 -7.05 -26.91
N VAL A 20 3.30 -7.63 -26.01
CA VAL A 20 4.32 -8.66 -26.37
C VAL A 20 3.65 -9.88 -26.97
N LEU A 21 2.55 -10.35 -26.39
CA LEU A 21 1.77 -11.49 -26.87
C LEU A 21 1.19 -11.22 -28.27
N SER A 22 0.66 -10.03 -28.51
CA SER A 22 0.11 -9.63 -29.82
C SER A 22 1.20 -9.55 -30.88
N ALA A 23 2.37 -8.99 -30.56
CA ALA A 23 3.52 -8.95 -31.46
C ALA A 23 4.07 -10.35 -31.75
N TRP A 24 4.05 -11.24 -30.75
CA TRP A 24 4.46 -12.62 -30.93
C TRP A 24 3.51 -13.38 -31.86
N LEU A 25 2.19 -13.32 -31.61
CA LEU A 25 1.16 -13.98 -32.42
C LEU A 25 1.09 -13.43 -33.86
N GLY A 26 1.17 -12.11 -34.04
CA GLY A 26 0.96 -11.46 -35.34
C GLY A 26 2.18 -11.43 -36.26
N TRP A 27 3.37 -11.77 -35.76
CA TRP A 27 4.59 -11.67 -36.56
C TRP A 27 5.60 -12.79 -36.29
N LEU A 28 5.88 -13.08 -35.02
CA LEU A 28 6.97 -13.98 -34.67
C LEU A 28 6.63 -15.45 -34.89
N VAL A 29 5.38 -15.85 -34.63
CA VAL A 29 4.91 -17.24 -34.80
C VAL A 29 5.14 -17.73 -36.22
N GLU A 30 4.82 -16.92 -37.24
CA GLU A 30 4.99 -17.27 -38.65
C GLU A 30 6.46 -17.40 -39.09
N HIS A 31 7.38 -16.77 -38.37
CA HIS A 31 8.83 -16.79 -38.65
C HIS A 31 9.59 -17.84 -37.82
N THR A 32 8.90 -18.60 -36.98
CA THR A 32 9.54 -19.56 -36.07
C THR A 32 9.29 -21.02 -36.44
N PRO A 33 10.29 -21.91 -36.26
CA PRO A 33 10.11 -23.34 -36.51
C PRO A 33 9.03 -23.94 -35.61
N GLU A 34 8.10 -24.70 -36.20
CA GLU A 34 6.89 -25.22 -35.54
C GLU A 34 7.19 -26.01 -34.25
N GLY A 35 8.31 -26.74 -34.20
CA GLY A 35 8.74 -27.51 -33.03
C GLY A 35 9.13 -26.68 -31.80
N THR A 36 9.28 -25.37 -31.93
CA THR A 36 9.68 -24.47 -30.83
C THR A 36 8.52 -23.73 -30.18
N ILE A 37 7.32 -23.78 -30.78
CA ILE A 37 6.12 -23.08 -30.33
C ILE A 37 5.76 -23.41 -28.86
N PRO A 38 5.77 -24.68 -28.40
CA PRO A 38 5.43 -25.00 -27.01
C PRO A 38 6.38 -24.39 -25.99
N TYR A 39 7.68 -24.33 -26.32
CA TYR A 39 8.70 -23.74 -25.45
C TYR A 39 8.57 -22.21 -25.37
N GLN A 40 8.22 -21.56 -26.48
CA GLN A 40 7.96 -20.12 -26.51
C GLN A 40 6.74 -19.75 -25.66
N ILE A 41 5.64 -20.51 -25.77
CA ILE A 41 4.46 -20.33 -24.90
C ILE A 41 4.83 -20.49 -23.43
N GLY A 42 5.60 -21.53 -23.09
CA GLY A 42 6.08 -21.75 -21.72
C GLY A 42 6.93 -20.58 -21.21
N GLY A 43 7.83 -20.05 -22.04
CA GLY A 43 8.65 -18.89 -21.72
C GLY A 43 7.83 -17.61 -21.47
N LEU A 44 6.84 -17.33 -22.33
CA LEU A 44 5.92 -16.21 -22.17
C LEU A 44 5.12 -16.31 -20.86
N LEU A 45 4.60 -17.49 -20.54
CA LEU A 45 3.84 -17.73 -19.32
C LEU A 45 4.72 -17.58 -18.07
N ALA A 46 5.93 -18.14 -18.10
CA ALA A 46 6.90 -18.02 -17.02
C ALA A 46 7.34 -16.55 -16.81
N ALA A 47 7.59 -15.81 -17.89
CA ALA A 47 7.95 -14.40 -17.84
C ALA A 47 6.80 -13.55 -17.27
N TYR A 48 5.56 -13.81 -17.68
CA TYR A 48 4.39 -13.13 -17.15
C TYR A 48 4.22 -13.38 -15.65
N GLY A 49 4.20 -14.66 -15.25
CA GLY A 49 4.06 -15.04 -13.85
C GLY A 49 5.17 -14.44 -12.97
N SER A 50 6.41 -14.48 -13.44
CA SER A 50 7.56 -13.90 -12.72
C SER A 50 7.44 -12.38 -12.57
N THR A 51 7.08 -11.69 -13.65
CA THR A 51 6.95 -10.22 -13.65
C THR A 51 5.81 -9.78 -12.75
N LEU A 52 4.69 -10.50 -12.78
CA LEU A 52 3.52 -10.21 -11.96
C LEU A 52 3.81 -10.47 -10.47
N GLY A 53 4.46 -11.59 -10.14
CA GLY A 53 4.90 -11.90 -8.78
C GLY A 53 5.87 -10.85 -8.23
N LEU A 54 6.91 -10.49 -9.00
CA LEU A 54 7.86 -9.43 -8.64
C LEU A 54 7.17 -8.06 -8.51
N GLY A 55 6.22 -7.77 -9.40
CA GLY A 55 5.42 -6.54 -9.38
C GLY A 55 4.58 -6.41 -8.12
N MET A 56 3.95 -7.50 -7.68
CA MET A 56 3.21 -7.54 -6.41
C MET A 56 4.14 -7.34 -5.20
N MET A 57 5.27 -8.06 -5.15
CA MET A 57 6.26 -7.89 -4.06
C MET A 57 6.80 -6.45 -4.00
N TRP A 58 6.94 -5.78 -5.13
CA TRP A 58 7.41 -4.40 -5.17
C TRP A 58 6.32 -3.39 -4.81
N ALA A 59 5.08 -3.62 -5.24
CA ALA A 59 3.93 -2.77 -4.93
C ALA A 59 3.56 -2.78 -3.45
N ASP A 60 3.85 -3.87 -2.74
CA ASP A 60 3.62 -4.01 -1.30
C ASP A 60 4.76 -3.42 -0.45
N ARG A 61 5.86 -2.94 -1.05
CA ARG A 61 6.95 -2.35 -0.28
C ARG A 61 6.56 -0.97 0.29
N PRO A 62 6.84 -0.70 1.57
CA PRO A 62 6.63 0.61 2.18
C PRO A 62 7.49 1.65 1.47
N THR A 63 6.85 2.77 1.15
CA THR A 63 7.44 3.88 0.40
C THR A 63 8.65 4.48 1.11
N ARG A 64 9.57 5.10 0.35
CA ARG A 64 10.74 5.77 0.95
C ARG A 64 10.33 6.82 2.00
N SER A 65 9.19 7.47 1.83
CA SER A 65 8.62 8.40 2.80
C SER A 65 8.19 7.73 4.09
N GLU A 66 7.47 6.60 4.02
CA GLU A 66 7.07 5.81 5.20
C GLU A 66 8.31 5.27 5.93
N ARG A 67 9.32 4.80 5.19
CA ARG A 67 10.60 4.35 5.76
C ARG A 67 11.37 5.47 6.46
N LYS A 68 11.32 6.70 5.91
CA LYS A 68 11.98 7.87 6.51
C LYS A 68 11.25 8.31 7.77
N LEU A 69 9.92 8.33 7.74
CA LEU A 69 9.07 8.62 8.90
C LEU A 69 9.26 7.59 10.02
N ALA A 70 9.35 6.30 9.69
CA ALA A 70 9.63 5.23 10.64
C ALA A 70 11.05 5.29 11.26
N ARG A 71 11.98 6.05 10.70
CA ARG A 71 13.35 6.18 11.26
C ARG A 71 13.63 7.54 11.92
N HIS A 72 13.02 8.61 11.42
CA HIS A 72 13.35 9.98 11.81
C HIS A 72 12.15 10.79 12.25
N GLY A 73 10.96 10.18 12.32
CA GLY A 73 9.80 10.87 12.86
C GLY A 73 9.93 11.04 14.38
N ILE A 74 9.37 12.12 14.88
CA ILE A 74 9.36 12.43 16.30
C ILE A 74 8.24 11.63 16.95
N GLU A 75 8.55 10.96 18.06
CA GLU A 75 7.57 10.23 18.86
C GLU A 75 6.68 11.22 19.63
N GLY A 76 5.38 10.97 19.59
CA GLY A 76 4.38 11.72 20.32
C GLY A 76 3.21 10.84 20.72
N TRP A 77 2.23 11.47 21.34
CA TRP A 77 1.01 10.81 21.76
C TRP A 77 -0.19 11.49 21.10
N ALA A 78 -1.19 10.70 20.77
CA ALA A 78 -2.45 11.21 20.26
C ALA A 78 -3.59 10.65 21.08
N THR A 79 -4.48 11.53 21.54
CA THR A 79 -5.74 11.12 22.14
C THR A 79 -6.82 11.11 21.06
N ILE A 80 -7.53 9.99 20.94
CA ILE A 80 -8.60 9.84 19.95
C ILE A 80 -9.81 10.64 20.44
N ARG A 81 -10.22 11.66 19.70
CA ARG A 81 -11.43 12.44 20.00
C ARG A 81 -12.67 11.83 19.38
N ARG A 82 -12.54 11.33 18.16
CA ARG A 82 -13.63 10.72 17.41
C ARG A 82 -13.07 9.66 16.48
N ALA A 83 -13.78 8.54 16.37
CA ALA A 83 -13.50 7.48 15.43
C ALA A 83 -14.74 7.24 14.58
N GLN A 84 -14.67 7.55 13.29
CA GLN A 84 -15.77 7.37 12.35
C GLN A 84 -15.44 6.28 11.33
N PRO A 85 -16.12 5.13 11.36
CA PRO A 85 -15.89 4.07 10.40
C PRO A 85 -16.40 4.51 9.02
N LEU A 86 -15.52 4.50 8.02
CA LEU A 86 -15.85 4.86 6.64
C LEU A 86 -16.28 3.62 5.84
N ARG A 87 -15.45 2.58 5.83
CA ARG A 87 -15.68 1.38 5.01
C ARG A 87 -14.95 0.16 5.58
N ARG A 88 -15.45 -1.05 5.30
CA ARG A 88 -14.71 -2.30 5.55
C ARG A 88 -13.70 -2.56 4.43
N THR A 89 -12.51 -2.99 4.79
CA THR A 89 -11.47 -3.44 3.85
C THR A 89 -11.58 -4.95 3.59
N VAL A 90 -10.93 -5.42 2.53
CA VAL A 90 -10.98 -6.82 2.07
C VAL A 90 -10.34 -7.78 3.08
N ASP A 91 -9.33 -7.31 3.83
CA ASP A 91 -8.60 -8.07 4.84
C ASP A 91 -9.31 -8.11 6.21
N ASN A 92 -10.64 -8.00 6.23
CA ASN A 92 -11.45 -7.89 7.46
C ASN A 92 -11.13 -6.67 8.36
N GLY A 93 -10.32 -5.73 7.87
CA GLY A 93 -10.06 -4.43 8.49
C GLY A 93 -11.23 -3.45 8.33
N GLN A 94 -11.17 -2.34 9.06
CA GLN A 94 -12.10 -1.24 8.93
C GLN A 94 -11.32 0.07 8.72
N LEU A 95 -11.54 0.70 7.58
CA LEU A 95 -11.06 2.04 7.30
C LEU A 95 -11.85 3.01 8.18
N THR A 96 -11.16 3.68 9.08
CA THR A 96 -11.73 4.57 10.09
C THR A 96 -11.03 5.91 10.01
N GLU A 97 -11.83 6.97 9.96
CA GLU A 97 -11.35 8.33 10.12
C GLU A 97 -11.22 8.63 11.62
N LEU A 98 -10.01 8.96 12.04
CA LEU A 98 -9.67 9.27 13.43
C LEU A 98 -9.39 10.77 13.54
N ASP A 99 -10.19 11.48 14.33
CA ASP A 99 -9.82 12.81 14.81
C ASP A 99 -8.95 12.65 16.06
N LEU A 100 -7.74 13.17 15.97
CA LEU A 100 -6.70 13.02 16.96
C LEU A 100 -6.34 14.39 17.55
N ALA A 101 -6.20 14.44 18.87
CA ALA A 101 -5.51 15.53 19.56
C ALA A 101 -4.05 15.10 19.78
N LEU A 102 -3.12 15.69 19.03
CA LEU A 102 -1.71 15.34 19.03
C LEU A 102 -0.94 16.17 20.05
N THR A 103 -0.08 15.50 20.81
CA THR A 103 0.88 16.11 21.73
C THR A 103 2.27 15.58 21.39
N VAL A 104 3.15 16.47 20.91
CA VAL A 104 4.51 16.14 20.51
C VAL A 104 5.48 16.95 21.38
N PRO A 105 6.50 16.32 22.00
CA PRO A 105 7.49 17.04 22.79
C PRO A 105 8.15 18.17 21.98
N GLY A 106 8.14 19.39 22.53
CA GLY A 106 8.71 20.57 21.88
C GLY A 106 7.80 21.25 20.84
N SER A 107 6.52 20.88 20.77
CA SER A 107 5.50 21.57 19.96
C SER A 107 4.22 21.79 20.76
N GLU A 108 3.47 22.84 20.44
CA GLU A 108 2.12 23.02 20.98
C GLU A 108 1.21 21.88 20.52
N SER A 109 0.28 21.46 21.38
CA SER A 109 -0.71 20.45 21.03
C SER A 109 -1.61 20.94 19.91
N TYR A 110 -1.86 20.10 18.91
CA TYR A 110 -2.68 20.44 17.74
C TYR A 110 -3.63 19.29 17.37
N ASN A 111 -4.70 19.60 16.65
CA ASN A 111 -5.64 18.60 16.16
C ASN A 111 -5.30 18.18 14.73
N GLY A 112 -5.51 16.92 14.40
CA GLY A 112 -5.33 16.38 13.06
C GLY A 112 -6.26 15.22 12.79
N THR A 113 -6.63 15.04 11.53
CA THR A 113 -7.52 13.96 11.08
C THR A 113 -6.71 12.98 10.25
N VAL A 114 -6.79 11.69 10.59
CA VAL A 114 -6.06 10.62 9.90
C VAL A 114 -7.02 9.52 9.52
N VAL A 115 -6.99 9.11 8.25
CA VAL A 115 -7.70 7.91 7.79
C VAL A 115 -6.77 6.72 7.97
N TYR A 116 -7.13 5.80 8.85
CA TYR A 116 -6.33 4.62 9.19
C TYR A 116 -7.14 3.34 9.06
N GLU A 117 -6.46 2.26 8.66
CA GLU A 117 -7.05 0.94 8.57
C GLU A 117 -6.87 0.22 9.91
N VAL A 118 -7.97 0.11 10.67
CA VAL A 118 -7.97 -0.56 11.97
C VAL A 118 -8.28 -2.05 11.77
N ALA A 119 -7.32 -2.91 12.11
CA ALA A 119 -7.53 -4.35 12.12
C ALA A 119 -8.57 -4.73 13.20
N ARG A 120 -9.33 -5.81 12.96
CA ARG A 120 -10.43 -6.21 13.86
C ARG A 120 -9.96 -6.47 15.30
N GLU A 121 -8.77 -7.02 15.45
CA GLU A 121 -8.13 -7.34 16.74
C GLU A 121 -7.77 -6.11 17.58
N PHE A 122 -7.60 -4.93 16.97
CA PHE A 122 -7.22 -3.71 17.69
C PHE A 122 -8.36 -2.70 17.87
N ARG A 123 -9.59 -3.00 17.44
CA ARG A 123 -10.70 -2.02 17.45
C ARG A 123 -10.95 -1.38 18.81
N ASP A 124 -10.84 -2.15 19.88
CA ASP A 124 -11.12 -1.66 21.23
C ASP A 124 -10.09 -0.61 21.69
N ARG A 125 -8.89 -0.60 21.09
CA ARG A 125 -7.83 0.39 21.35
C ARG A 125 -8.00 1.68 20.56
N PHE A 126 -8.89 1.68 19.56
CA PHE A 126 -9.18 2.84 18.72
C PHE A 126 -10.50 3.54 19.10
N LEU A 127 -10.91 3.41 20.37
CA LEU A 127 -12.09 4.07 20.91
C LEU A 127 -11.82 5.54 21.28
N PRO A 128 -12.81 6.43 21.17
CA PRO A 128 -12.69 7.80 21.68
C PRO A 128 -12.29 7.83 23.16
N GLY A 129 -11.32 8.67 23.50
CA GLY A 129 -10.74 8.80 24.84
C GLY A 129 -9.42 8.02 25.02
N GLU A 130 -9.14 7.05 24.16
CA GLU A 130 -7.89 6.29 24.22
C GLU A 130 -6.70 7.12 23.75
N THR A 131 -5.53 6.86 24.35
CA THR A 131 -4.26 7.49 23.97
C THR A 131 -3.35 6.49 23.28
N ILE A 132 -2.96 6.81 22.06
CA ILE A 132 -2.13 5.96 21.21
C ILE A 132 -0.77 6.62 20.94
N SER A 133 0.25 5.78 20.74
CA SER A 133 1.57 6.25 20.32
C SER A 133 1.57 6.56 18.82
N ILE A 134 2.10 7.72 18.49
CA ILE A 134 2.19 8.19 17.11
C ILE A 134 3.59 8.68 16.81
N ARG A 135 3.93 8.68 15.52
CA ARG A 135 5.16 9.26 15.04
C ARG A 135 4.86 10.24 13.91
N VAL A 136 5.35 11.47 14.04
CA VAL A 136 5.03 12.57 13.13
C VAL A 136 6.27 13.01 12.34
N ASP A 137 6.10 13.36 11.07
CA ASP A 137 7.16 13.98 10.28
C ASP A 137 7.37 15.44 10.73
N PRO A 138 8.55 15.82 11.25
CA PRO A 138 8.81 17.20 11.68
C PRO A 138 8.71 18.23 10.55
N ARG A 139 8.80 17.81 9.29
CA ARG A 139 8.70 18.68 8.11
C ARG A 139 7.31 18.70 7.50
N ASN A 140 6.42 17.78 7.88
CA ASN A 140 5.05 17.72 7.38
C ASN A 140 4.12 17.11 8.44
N ARG A 141 3.40 17.97 9.16
CA ARG A 141 2.59 17.60 10.33
C ARG A 141 1.37 16.74 9.99
N ASP A 142 0.96 16.69 8.72
CA ASP A 142 -0.16 15.86 8.26
C ASP A 142 0.26 14.40 8.02
N ARG A 143 1.57 14.09 8.13
CA ARG A 143 2.10 12.74 7.99
C ARG A 143 2.32 12.12 9.36
N ILE A 144 1.31 11.39 9.78
CA ILE A 144 1.27 10.71 11.08
C ILE A 144 1.30 9.20 10.83
N LEU A 145 2.19 8.50 11.52
CA LEU A 145 2.30 7.05 11.53
C LEU A 145 1.82 6.56 12.90
N ILE A 146 0.77 5.75 12.91
CA ILE A 146 0.19 5.21 14.12
C ILE A 146 0.83 3.85 14.40
N TYR A 147 1.27 3.62 15.63
CA TYR A 147 1.73 2.31 16.07
C TYR A 147 0.59 1.58 16.80
N PRO A 148 0.22 0.37 16.37
CA PRO A 148 -0.75 -0.46 17.09
C PRO A 148 -0.20 -0.97 18.42
#